data_AF-A0A4R4FDP0-F1
#
_entry.id   AF-A0A4R4FDP0-F1
#
_cell.length_a   1.000
_cell.length_b   1.000
_cell.length_c   1.000
_cell.angle_alpha   90.00
_cell.angle_beta   90.00
_cell.angle_gamma   90.00
#
_symmetry.space_group_name_H-M   'P 1'
#
loop_
_entity.id
_entity.type
_entity.pdbx_description
1 polymer ?
#
loop_
_entity_poly.entity_id
_entity_poly.type
_entity_poly.pdbx_seq_one_letter_code
_entity_poly.pdbx_strand_id
1 'polypeptide(L)'
;REALTAFAGVDPGVDQSGQHSSKSNKASKCGTGRLRKTLFQIMTTLLQNAPEDEPVYQFLNRKRSEGKPYYVYMTAGANKFLRIYYGKVKAHLRSLEQNE
;
A
#
# COMPACT_ATOMS: atom_id res chain seq x y z
N ARG A 1 -1.90 0.15 13.65
CA ARG A 1 -2.35 0.11 12.24
C ARG A 1 -1.23 0.40 11.23
N GLU A 2 -0.13 1.05 11.64
CA GLU A 2 0.98 1.45 10.75
C GLU A 2 2.13 0.43 10.67
N ALA A 3 2.24 -0.48 11.64
CA ALA A 3 3.30 -1.49 11.68
C ALA A 3 3.46 -2.30 10.38
N LEU A 4 2.36 -2.64 9.70
CA LEU A 4 2.41 -3.40 8.44
C LEU A 4 3.04 -2.59 7.29
N THR A 5 2.65 -1.33 7.15
CA THR A 5 3.15 -0.46 6.08
C THR A 5 4.57 0.02 6.36
N ALA A 6 4.89 0.23 7.65
CA ALA A 6 6.23 0.52 8.15
C ALA A 6 7.20 -0.66 7.89
N PHE A 7 6.76 -1.88 8.19
CA PHE A 7 7.53 -3.09 7.91
C PHE A 7 7.85 -3.24 6.41
N ALA A 8 6.89 -2.91 5.55
CA ALA A 8 7.09 -2.91 4.10
C ALA A 8 7.85 -1.68 3.57
N GLY A 9 8.04 -0.64 4.38
CA GLY A 9 8.74 0.59 4.01
C GLY A 9 8.02 1.45 2.97
N VAL A 10 6.68 1.38 2.94
CA VAL A 10 5.79 2.11 2.00
C VAL A 10 4.92 3.16 2.68
N ASP A 11 5.04 3.29 4.00
CA ASP A 11 4.52 4.40 4.79
C ASP A 11 5.26 5.71 4.47
N PRO A 12 4.59 6.88 4.61
CA PRO A 12 5.26 8.16 4.50
C PRO A 12 6.33 8.28 5.59
N GLY A 13 7.53 8.73 5.21
CA GLY A 13 8.59 9.02 6.16
C GLY A 13 8.16 10.13 7.12
N VAL A 14 8.74 10.13 8.32
CA VAL A 14 8.55 11.19 9.31
C VAL A 14 9.69 12.19 9.14
N ASP A 15 9.33 13.43 8.84
CA ASP A 15 10.25 14.57 8.80
C ASP A 15 9.65 15.68 9.67
N GLN A 16 10.04 15.68 10.94
CA GLN A 16 9.56 16.58 11.99
C GLN A 16 10.75 16.96 12.88
N SER A 17 10.96 18.25 13.12
CA SER A 17 12.05 18.74 13.97
C SER A 17 11.58 19.84 14.90
N GLY A 18 10.61 19.59 15.79
CA GLY A 18 10.13 20.51 16.85
C GLY A 18 9.46 21.81 16.38
N GLN A 19 10.11 22.56 15.49
CA GLN A 19 9.68 23.77 14.80
C GLN A 19 9.25 23.50 13.34
N HIS A 20 9.58 22.34 12.77
CA HIS A 20 9.28 21.98 11.38
C HIS A 20 8.42 20.72 11.27
N SER A 21 7.45 20.76 10.35
CA SER A 21 6.55 19.64 10.04
C SER A 21 6.30 19.54 8.54
N SER A 22 6.90 18.55 7.88
CA SER A 22 6.70 18.33 6.44
C SER A 22 5.38 17.58 6.17
N LYS A 23 4.52 18.16 5.32
CA LYS A 23 3.20 17.59 4.93
C LYS A 23 3.28 16.57 3.80
N SER A 24 4.40 16.46 3.10
CA SER A 24 4.60 15.58 1.95
C SER A 24 5.98 14.94 1.98
N ASN A 25 6.03 13.72 2.51
CA ASN A 25 7.28 13.00 2.71
C ASN A 25 7.45 11.85 1.71
N LYS A 26 8.71 11.54 1.40
CA LYS A 26 9.07 10.32 0.66
C LYS A 26 8.71 9.10 1.51
N ALA A 27 8.51 7.95 0.87
CA ALA A 27 8.32 6.70 1.60
C ALA A 27 9.52 6.42 2.53
N SER A 28 9.27 5.82 3.69
CA SER A 28 10.27 5.54 4.73
C SER A 28 11.41 4.64 4.24
N LYS A 29 11.12 3.67 3.36
CA LYS A 29 12.06 2.68 2.82
C LYS A 29 12.73 1.78 3.87
N CYS A 30 12.20 1.70 5.09
CA CYS A 30 12.75 0.86 6.18
C CYS A 30 12.62 -0.64 5.94
N GLY A 31 11.76 -1.07 4.99
CA GLY A 31 11.54 -2.47 4.63
C GLY A 31 12.44 -3.00 3.50
N THR A 32 12.37 -4.31 3.25
CA THR A 32 13.19 -4.97 2.22
C THR A 32 12.92 -4.41 0.82
N GLY A 33 13.99 -4.16 0.06
CA GLY A 33 13.87 -3.64 -1.31
C GLY A 33 13.10 -4.59 -2.24
N ARG A 34 13.22 -5.90 -2.03
CA ARG A 34 12.47 -6.93 -2.76
C ARG A 34 10.97 -6.78 -2.55
N LEU A 35 10.50 -6.67 -1.29
CA LEU A 35 9.08 -6.49 -0.99
C LEU A 35 8.52 -5.22 -1.63
N ARG A 36 9.26 -4.10 -1.58
CA ARG A 36 8.85 -2.85 -2.26
C ARG A 36 8.74 -3.02 -3.77
N LYS A 37 9.69 -3.72 -4.40
CA LYS A 37 9.64 -4.05 -5.83
C LYS A 37 8.42 -4.91 -6.17
N THR A 38 8.15 -5.95 -5.38
CA THR A 38 6.97 -6.81 -5.57
C THR A 38 5.68 -6.01 -5.47
N LEU A 39 5.52 -5.18 -4.43
CA LEU A 39 4.35 -4.32 -4.27
C LEU A 39 4.17 -3.38 -5.47
N PHE A 40 5.26 -2.78 -5.96
CA PHE A 40 5.22 -1.95 -7.15
C PHE A 40 4.76 -2.73 -8.39
N GLN A 41 5.27 -3.95 -8.59
CA GLN A 41 4.85 -4.83 -9.69
C GLN A 41 3.37 -5.18 -9.60
N ILE A 42 2.84 -5.51 -8.41
CA ILE A 42 1.42 -5.79 -8.22
C ILE A 42 0.57 -4.59 -8.64
N MET A 43 0.93 -3.36 -8.22
CA MET A 43 0.19 -2.16 -8.58
C MET A 43 0.23 -1.91 -10.11
N THR A 44 1.38 -2.15 -10.74
CA THR A 44 1.53 -2.05 -12.20
C THR A 44 0.64 -3.06 -12.91
N THR A 45 0.62 -4.32 -12.47
CA THR A 45 -0.24 -5.37 -13.03
C THR A 45 -1.73 -5.02 -12.89
N LEU A 46 -2.16 -4.49 -11.75
CA LEU A 46 -3.54 -4.03 -11.55
C LEU A 46 -3.91 -2.91 -12.53
N LEU A 47 -3.02 -1.94 -12.76
CA LEU A 47 -3.27 -0.86 -13.72
C LEU A 47 -3.31 -1.35 -15.18
N GLN A 48 -2.46 -2.32 -15.53
CA GLN A 48 -2.39 -2.89 -16.87
C GLN A 48 -3.62 -3.74 -17.20
N ASN A 49 -4.05 -4.58 -16.26
CA ASN A 49 -5.17 -5.50 -16.49
C ASN A 49 -6.53 -4.86 -16.22
N ALA A 50 -6.57 -3.74 -15.52
CA ALA A 50 -7.77 -2.97 -15.21
C ALA A 50 -8.97 -3.79 -14.69
N PRO A 51 -8.80 -4.66 -13.67
CA PRO A 51 -9.90 -5.45 -13.14
C PRO A 51 -10.90 -4.55 -12.38
N GLU A 52 -12.08 -4.33 -12.95
CA GLU A 52 -13.07 -3.37 -12.42
C GLU A 52 -13.58 -3.74 -11.02
N ASP A 53 -13.67 -5.02 -10.70
CA ASP A 53 -14.15 -5.52 -9.39
C ASP A 53 -13.07 -5.54 -8.29
N GLU A 54 -11.84 -5.14 -8.60
CA GLU A 54 -10.75 -5.18 -7.63
C GLU A 54 -10.65 -3.85 -6.85
N PRO A 55 -10.80 -3.87 -5.51
CA PRO A 55 -10.88 -2.64 -4.71
C PRO A 55 -9.59 -1.80 -4.69
N VAL A 56 -8.41 -2.39 -4.89
CA VAL A 56 -7.15 -1.64 -5.00
C VAL A 56 -7.06 -0.94 -6.37
N TYR A 57 -7.50 -1.58 -7.45
CA TYR A 57 -7.60 -0.99 -8.77
C TYR A 57 -8.56 0.18 -8.78
N GLN A 58 -9.78 0.01 -8.23
CA GLN A 58 -10.73 1.13 -8.10
C GLN A 58 -10.11 2.31 -7.33
N PHE A 59 -9.36 2.03 -6.26
CA PHE A 59 -8.64 3.06 -5.51
C PHE A 59 -7.54 3.75 -6.34
N LEU A 60 -6.73 2.98 -7.07
CA LEU A 60 -5.69 3.50 -7.96
C LEU A 60 -6.29 4.35 -9.08
N ASN A 61 -7.36 3.87 -9.71
CA ASN A 61 -8.05 4.55 -10.79
C ASN A 61 -8.63 5.89 -10.32
N ARG A 62 -9.26 5.92 -9.13
CA ARG A 62 -9.72 7.17 -8.50
C ARG A 62 -8.56 8.14 -8.22
N LYS A 63 -7.43 7.65 -7.70
CA LYS A 63 -6.26 8.52 -7.44
C LYS A 63 -5.65 9.06 -8.74
N ARG A 64 -5.69 8.28 -9.82
CA ARG A 64 -5.30 8.69 -11.16
C ARG A 64 -6.23 9.78 -11.71
N SER A 65 -7.56 9.63 -11.55
CA SER A 65 -8.53 10.65 -11.98
C SER A 65 -8.47 11.94 -11.17
N GLU A 66 -8.05 11.87 -9.90
CA GLU A 66 -7.71 13.05 -9.07
C GLU A 66 -6.44 13.79 -9.54
N GLY A 67 -5.73 13.29 -10.56
CA GLY A 67 -4.49 13.90 -11.06
C GLY A 67 -3.28 13.69 -10.15
N LYS A 68 -3.30 12.68 -9.27
CA LYS A 68 -2.13 12.41 -8.40
C LYS A 68 -0.93 11.92 -9.24
N PRO A 69 0.30 12.29 -8.90
CA PRO A 69 1.49 11.81 -9.59
C PRO A 69 1.60 10.28 -9.52
N TYR A 70 2.13 9.66 -10.59
CA TYR A 70 2.24 8.21 -10.75
C TYR A 70 2.76 7.50 -9.49
N TYR A 71 3.97 7.85 -9.04
CA TYR A 71 4.60 7.19 -7.90
C TYR A 71 3.88 7.43 -6.55
N VAL A 72 3.11 8.53 -6.44
CA VAL A 72 2.33 8.83 -5.23
C VAL A 72 1.16 7.86 -5.11
N TYR A 73 0.37 7.69 -6.17
CA TYR A 73 -0.74 6.75 -6.10
C TYR A 73 -0.28 5.28 -6.12
N MET A 74 0.86 4.96 -6.72
CA MET A 74 1.46 3.61 -6.64
C MET A 74 1.80 3.24 -5.19
N THR A 75 2.42 4.17 -4.45
CA THR A 75 2.76 3.95 -3.03
C THR A 75 1.51 3.89 -2.17
N ALA A 76 0.53 4.77 -2.41
CA ALA A 76 -0.75 4.73 -1.71
C ALA A 76 -1.54 3.44 -2.00
N GLY A 77 -1.49 2.94 -3.25
CA GLY A 77 -2.06 1.68 -3.67
C GLY A 77 -1.41 0.49 -2.96
N ALA A 78 -0.08 0.46 -2.86
CA ALA A 78 0.63 -0.56 -2.08
C ALA A 78 0.18 -0.57 -0.60
N ASN A 79 0.01 0.60 0.00
CA ASN A 79 -0.53 0.72 1.37
C ASN A 79 -1.97 0.19 1.49
N LYS A 80 -2.82 0.49 0.50
CA LYS A 80 -4.20 -0.02 0.44
C LYS A 80 -4.22 -1.54 0.28
N PHE A 81 -3.40 -2.07 -0.63
CA PHE A 81 -3.24 -3.49 -0.89
C PHE A 81 -2.83 -4.26 0.36
N LEU A 82 -1.75 -3.83 1.02
CA LEU A 82 -1.27 -4.50 2.23
C LEU A 82 -2.36 -4.60 3.30
N ARG A 83 -3.12 -3.52 3.52
CA ARG A 83 -4.19 -3.49 4.51
C ARG A 83 -5.33 -4.45 4.17
N ILE A 84 -5.77 -4.48 2.91
CA ILE A 84 -6.84 -5.39 2.45
C ILE A 84 -6.36 -6.83 2.49
N TYR A 85 -5.21 -7.10 1.88
CA TYR A 85 -4.68 -8.45 1.71
C TYR A 85 -4.37 -9.11 3.06
N TYR A 86 -3.71 -8.39 3.97
CA TYR A 86 -3.45 -8.89 5.31
C TYR A 86 -4.74 -9.20 6.07
N GLY A 87 -5.77 -8.35 5.93
CA GLY A 87 -7.08 -8.59 6.52
C GLY A 87 -7.74 -9.86 5.99
N LYS A 88 -7.74 -10.06 4.67
CA LYS A 88 -8.28 -11.25 4.02
C LYS A 88 -7.57 -12.54 4.46
N VAL A 89 -6.23 -12.54 4.41
CA VAL A 89 -5.42 -13.69 4.82
C VAL A 89 -5.64 -14.03 6.30
N LYS A 90 -5.63 -13.01 7.18
CA LYS A 90 -5.84 -13.22 8.61
C LYS A 90 -7.24 -13.78 8.92
N ALA A 91 -8.27 -13.32 8.21
CA ALA A 91 -9.62 -13.87 8.35
C ALA A 91 -9.70 -15.32 7.89
N HIS A 92 -9.07 -15.65 6.76
CA HIS A 92 -9.00 -17.00 6.24
C HIS A 92 -8.30 -17.96 7.20
N LEU A 93 -7.11 -17.60 7.72
CA LEU A 93 -6.38 -18.43 8.68
C LEU A 93 -7.21 -18.72 9.95
N ARG A 94 -7.90 -17.73 10.49
CA ARG A 94 -8.81 -17.92 11.64
C ARG A 94 -9.97 -18.86 11.33
N SER A 95 -10.50 -18.82 10.11
CA SER A 95 -11.57 -19.74 9.72
C SER A 95 -11.10 -21.19 9.64
N LEU A 96 -9.82 -21.43 9.32
CA LEU A 96 -9.25 -22.78 9.30
C LEU A 96 -9.10 -23.32 10.73
N GLU A 97 -8.59 -22.51 11.66
CA GLU A 97 -8.45 -22.87 13.09
C GLU A 97 -9.80 -23.19 13.78
N GLN A 98 -10.91 -22.66 13.27
CA GLN A 98 -12.26 -22.91 13.81
C GLN A 98 -12.92 -24.17 13.22
N ASN A 99 -12.41 -24.66 12.11
CA ASN A 99 -12.90 -25.86 11.43
C ASN A 99 -12.08 -27.12 11.80
N GLU A 100 -11.02 -26.95 12.59
CA GLU A 100 -10.28 -28.01 13.29
C GLU A 100 -10.87 -28.24 14.69
#